data_AF-A0A315ZPA2-F1
#
_entry.id   AF-A0A315ZPA2-F1
#
_cell.length_a   1.000
_cell.length_b   1.000
_cell.length_c   1.000
_cell.angle_alpha   90.00
_cell.angle_beta   90.00
_cell.angle_gamma   90.00
#
_symmetry.space_group_name_H-M   'P 1'
#
loop_
_entity.id
_entity.type
_entity.pdbx_description
1 polymer ?
#
loop_
_entity_poly.entity_id
_entity_poly.type
_entity_poly.pdbx_seq_one_letter_code
_entity_poly.pdbx_strand_id
1 'polypeptide(L)'
;MTVRWSDMDAFGHVNNVQVLRLLEEVRVHAFEDLRDHGGPSLLESGVVVARHEVEYLAPLVWRLAPVPADIWITAVGGASFEVGYEIYDDDESAGSPGAGGERTVYVRAATTCVAYDLATGSARRLGTVEREVLESWIDEPVPFRRRSR
;
A
#
# COMPACT_ATOMS: atom_id res chain seq x y z
N MET A 1 -10.07 -1.77 -4.41
CA MET A 1 -9.52 -3.07 -4.88
C MET A 1 -10.55 -4.18 -4.66
N THR A 2 -10.48 -5.28 -5.41
CA THR A 2 -11.42 -6.41 -5.28
C THR A 2 -10.77 -7.58 -4.54
N VAL A 3 -11.37 -8.04 -3.44
CA VAL A 3 -10.92 -9.25 -2.73
C VAL A 3 -11.51 -10.48 -3.39
N ARG A 4 -10.70 -11.50 -3.65
CA ARG A 4 -11.19 -12.77 -4.22
C ARG A 4 -11.64 -13.70 -3.10
N TRP A 5 -12.63 -14.53 -3.38
CA TRP A 5 -13.09 -15.51 -2.40
C TRP A 5 -11.96 -16.48 -2.00
N SER A 6 -11.09 -16.83 -2.95
CA SER A 6 -9.90 -17.67 -2.74
C SER A 6 -8.81 -17.02 -1.89
N ASP A 7 -8.92 -15.73 -1.58
CA ASP A 7 -7.92 -15.04 -0.76
C ASP A 7 -8.13 -15.35 0.74
N MET A 8 -9.30 -15.87 1.11
CA MET A 8 -9.57 -16.34 2.47
C MET A 8 -8.94 -17.71 2.74
N ASP A 9 -8.50 -17.91 3.99
CA ASP A 9 -8.02 -19.21 4.45
C ASP A 9 -9.09 -19.97 5.27
N ALA A 10 -8.70 -21.13 5.82
CA ALA A 10 -9.59 -22.01 6.59
C ALA A 10 -10.16 -21.36 7.85
N PHE A 11 -9.64 -20.21 8.28
CA PHE A 11 -10.11 -19.47 9.46
C PHE A 11 -11.13 -18.39 9.10
N GLY A 12 -11.50 -18.25 7.82
CA GLY A 12 -12.60 -17.39 7.38
C GLY A 12 -12.24 -15.91 7.23
N HIS A 13 -10.96 -15.59 7.10
CA HIS A 13 -10.47 -14.24 6.83
C HIS A 13 -9.42 -14.26 5.71
N VAL A 14 -9.21 -13.12 5.07
CA VAL A 14 -8.17 -12.93 4.06
C VAL A 14 -6.81 -13.29 4.66
N ASN A 15 -6.10 -14.18 3.98
CA ASN A 15 -4.81 -14.66 4.45
C ASN A 15 -3.77 -13.52 4.42
N ASN A 16 -2.86 -13.51 5.40
CA ASN A 16 -1.82 -12.50 5.54
C ASN A 16 -0.93 -12.36 4.29
N VAL A 17 -0.65 -13.45 3.56
CA VAL A 17 0.12 -13.39 2.31
C VAL A 17 -0.66 -12.66 1.21
N GLN A 18 -1.98 -12.82 1.16
CA GLN A 18 -2.83 -12.15 0.17
C GLN A 18 -2.94 -10.65 0.44
N VAL A 19 -2.84 -10.21 1.70
CA VAL A 19 -2.76 -8.78 2.01
C VAL A 19 -1.57 -8.12 1.32
N LEU A 20 -0.40 -8.77 1.26
CA LEU A 20 0.74 -8.21 0.52
C LEU A 20 0.45 -8.05 -0.98
N ARG A 21 -0.34 -8.95 -1.57
CA ARG A 21 -0.80 -8.81 -2.96
C ARG A 21 -1.78 -7.67 -3.14
N LEU A 22 -2.68 -7.48 -2.19
CA LEU A 22 -3.61 -6.34 -2.17
C LEU A 22 -2.83 -5.01 -2.11
N LEU A 23 -1.81 -4.92 -1.25
CA LEU A 23 -0.94 -3.74 -1.17
C LEU A 23 -0.16 -3.50 -2.47
N GLU A 24 0.28 -4.56 -3.16
CA GLU A 24 0.90 -4.46 -4.47
C GLU A 24 -0.06 -3.94 -5.54
N GLU A 25 -1.29 -4.47 -5.60
CA GLU A 25 -2.31 -4.02 -6.56
C GLU A 25 -2.60 -2.53 -6.38
N VAL A 26 -2.83 -2.07 -5.14
CA VAL A 26 -3.03 -0.65 -4.83
C VAL A 26 -1.82 0.19 -5.25
N ARG A 27 -0.60 -0.29 -5.00
CA ARG A 27 0.64 0.42 -5.36
C ARG A 27 0.82 0.53 -6.87
N VAL A 28 0.53 -0.53 -7.63
CA VAL A 28 0.63 -0.51 -9.10
C VAL A 28 -0.35 0.51 -9.67
N HIS A 29 -1.59 0.54 -9.18
CA HIS A 29 -2.56 1.56 -9.59
C HIS A 29 -2.08 2.98 -9.28
N ALA A 30 -1.58 3.22 -8.05
CA ALA A 30 -1.05 4.53 -7.69
C ALA A 30 0.15 4.95 -8.56
N PHE A 31 1.05 4.04 -8.92
CA PHE A 31 2.19 4.37 -9.77
C PHE A 31 1.78 4.70 -11.21
N GLU A 32 0.73 4.07 -11.72
CA GLU A 32 0.12 4.46 -13.00
C GLU A 32 -0.55 5.83 -12.90
N ASP A 33 -1.25 6.13 -11.81
CA ASP A 33 -1.84 7.45 -11.58
C ASP A 33 -0.74 8.54 -11.53
N LEU A 34 0.38 8.29 -10.83
CA LEU A 34 1.53 9.21 -10.81
C LEU A 34 2.09 9.48 -12.21
N ARG A 35 2.13 8.45 -13.07
CA ARG A 35 2.57 8.57 -14.47
C ARG A 35 1.64 9.49 -15.25
N ASP A 36 0.34 9.32 -15.11
CA ASP A 36 -0.66 10.10 -15.84
C ASP A 36 -0.69 11.58 -15.39
N HIS A 37 -0.21 11.90 -14.19
CA HIS A 37 -0.03 13.27 -13.69
C HIS A 37 1.32 13.91 -14.07
N GLY A 38 2.00 13.38 -15.10
CA GLY A 38 3.24 13.95 -15.64
C GLY A 38 4.52 13.44 -14.96
N GLY A 39 4.40 12.45 -14.08
CA GLY A 39 5.54 11.75 -13.52
C GLY A 39 6.12 10.69 -14.47
N PRO A 40 7.39 10.30 -14.29
CA PRO A 40 7.95 9.15 -14.98
C PRO A 40 7.29 7.85 -14.48
N SER A 41 7.20 6.86 -15.35
CA SER A 41 6.72 5.54 -14.95
C SER A 41 7.70 4.87 -13.99
N LEU A 42 7.36 4.84 -12.70
CA LEU A 42 8.14 4.11 -11.69
C LEU A 42 8.17 2.60 -11.96
N LEU A 43 7.16 2.07 -12.66
CA LEU A 43 7.10 0.67 -13.06
C LEU A 43 8.08 0.36 -14.20
N GLU A 44 8.23 1.26 -15.17
CA GLU A 44 9.22 1.11 -16.25
C GLU A 44 10.65 1.40 -15.79
N SER A 45 10.82 2.38 -14.90
CA SER A 45 12.13 2.82 -14.41
C SER A 45 12.73 1.89 -13.33
N GLY A 46 11.99 0.86 -12.94
CA GLY A 46 12.40 -0.21 -12.03
C GLY A 46 12.30 0.19 -10.55
N VAL A 47 11.45 -0.54 -9.81
CA VAL A 47 11.32 -0.42 -8.36
C VAL A 47 11.29 -1.81 -7.74
N VAL A 48 12.05 -2.02 -6.67
CA VAL A 48 12.02 -3.24 -5.86
C VAL A 48 11.56 -2.94 -4.44
N VAL A 49 10.90 -3.91 -3.80
CA VAL A 49 10.53 -3.81 -2.39
C VAL A 49 11.72 -4.23 -1.52
N ALA A 50 12.10 -3.38 -0.57
CA ALA A 50 13.13 -3.66 0.42
C ALA A 50 12.56 -4.11 1.78
N ARG A 51 11.36 -3.63 2.17
CA ARG A 51 10.72 -3.95 3.45
C ARG A 51 9.21 -3.77 3.35
N HIS A 52 8.48 -4.64 4.03
CA HIS A 52 7.09 -4.42 4.41
C HIS A 52 6.97 -4.39 5.93
N GLU A 53 6.12 -3.51 6.45
CA GLU A 53 5.63 -3.51 7.82
C GLU A 53 4.10 -3.48 7.77
N VAL A 54 3.44 -4.42 8.45
CA VAL A 54 1.98 -4.60 8.34
C VAL A 54 1.40 -4.87 9.72
N GLU A 55 0.42 -4.07 10.12
CA GLU A 55 -0.41 -4.30 11.30
C GLU A 55 -1.83 -4.70 10.88
N TYR A 56 -2.28 -5.85 11.36
CA TYR A 56 -3.62 -6.36 11.18
C TYR A 56 -4.47 -5.94 12.38
N LEU A 57 -5.40 -5.02 12.15
CA LEU A 57 -6.20 -4.37 13.20
C LEU A 57 -7.58 -5.01 13.37
N ALA A 58 -8.15 -5.52 12.28
CA ALA A 58 -9.40 -6.28 12.24
C ALA A 58 -9.37 -7.32 11.09
N PRO A 59 -10.13 -8.43 11.18
CA PRO A 59 -10.20 -9.41 10.10
C PRO A 59 -10.86 -8.82 8.86
N LEU A 60 -10.17 -8.88 7.71
CA LEU A 60 -10.77 -8.60 6.40
C LEU A 60 -11.42 -9.87 5.86
N VAL A 61 -12.66 -9.79 5.39
CA VAL A 61 -13.40 -10.91 4.81
C VAL A 61 -13.77 -10.63 3.35
N TRP A 62 -14.03 -11.69 2.59
CA TRP A 62 -14.51 -11.54 1.23
C TRP A 62 -15.88 -10.87 1.19
N ARG A 63 -16.06 -9.97 0.23
CA ARG A 63 -17.34 -9.33 -0.08
C ARG A 63 -17.42 -8.99 -1.57
N LEU A 64 -18.63 -8.79 -2.07
CA LEU A 64 -18.87 -8.37 -3.47
C LEU A 64 -18.42 -6.92 -3.72
N ALA A 65 -18.62 -6.04 -2.74
CA ALA A 65 -18.23 -4.64 -2.86
C ALA A 65 -16.70 -4.49 -2.81
N PRO A 66 -16.08 -3.65 -3.65
CA PRO A 66 -14.65 -3.36 -3.55
C PRO A 66 -14.27 -2.86 -2.16
N VAL A 67 -13.09 -3.23 -1.68
CA VAL A 67 -12.51 -2.72 -0.44
C VAL A 67 -11.72 -1.45 -0.77
N PRO A 68 -12.03 -0.30 -0.13
CA PRO A 68 -11.25 0.91 -0.30
C PRO A 68 -9.89 0.79 0.38
N ALA A 69 -8.91 1.48 -0.17
CA ALA A 69 -7.60 1.59 0.41
C ALA A 69 -7.04 2.98 0.13
N ASP A 70 -6.50 3.61 1.17
CA ASP A 70 -5.75 4.86 1.05
C ASP A 70 -4.27 4.49 0.85
N ILE A 71 -3.58 5.27 0.01
CA ILE A 71 -2.16 5.12 -0.28
C ILE A 71 -1.52 6.50 -0.37
N TRP A 72 -0.35 6.67 0.24
CA TRP A 72 0.40 7.92 0.23
C TRP A 72 1.89 7.67 0.41
N ILE A 73 2.72 8.70 0.27
CA ILE A 73 4.16 8.62 0.53
C ILE A 73 4.43 9.11 1.95
N THR A 74 5.22 8.39 2.74
CA THR A 74 5.57 8.80 4.13
C THR A 74 6.99 9.34 4.25
N ALA A 75 7.87 8.97 3.31
CA ALA A 75 9.25 9.44 3.27
C ALA A 75 9.87 9.27 1.88
N VAL A 76 10.76 10.20 1.49
CA VAL A 76 11.56 10.12 0.25
C VAL A 76 13.04 10.30 0.59
N GLY A 77 13.81 9.22 0.44
CA GLY A 77 15.27 9.17 0.59
C GLY A 77 16.01 9.38 -0.73
N GLY A 78 17.30 9.06 -0.79
CA GLY A 78 18.13 9.28 -2.00
C GLY A 78 17.85 8.28 -3.15
N ALA A 79 17.64 7.03 -2.78
CA ALA A 79 17.37 5.90 -3.70
C ALA A 79 16.12 5.11 -3.28
N SER A 80 15.48 5.48 -2.19
CA SER A 80 14.35 4.78 -1.59
C SER A 80 13.24 5.75 -1.25
N PHE A 81 12.03 5.23 -1.12
CA PHE A 81 10.87 5.95 -0.61
C PHE A 81 9.98 4.96 0.15
N GLU A 82 9.16 5.47 1.05
CA GLU A 82 8.23 4.67 1.83
C GLU A 82 6.79 5.02 1.43
N VAL A 83 6.01 3.97 1.19
CA VAL A 83 4.59 4.05 0.82
C VAL A 83 3.77 3.61 2.01
N GLY A 84 2.86 4.48 2.49
CA GLY A 84 1.89 4.19 3.53
C GLY A 84 0.57 3.67 2.95
N TYR A 85 -0.12 2.83 3.73
CA TYR A 85 -1.39 2.23 3.34
C TYR A 85 -2.37 2.14 4.53
N GLU A 86 -3.64 2.37 4.26
CA GLU A 86 -4.76 1.94 5.11
C GLU A 86 -5.78 1.19 4.26
N ILE A 87 -6.12 -0.04 4.66
CA ILE A 87 -7.25 -0.79 4.11
C ILE A 87 -8.37 -0.70 5.13
N TYR A 88 -9.53 -0.18 4.73
CA TYR A 88 -10.61 0.18 5.64
C TYR A 88 -11.99 -0.11 5.07
N ASP A 89 -13.00 0.14 5.90
CA ASP A 89 -14.39 0.23 5.55
C ASP A 89 -15.00 1.46 6.18
N ASP A 90 -15.76 2.21 5.40
CA ASP A 90 -16.61 3.29 5.90
C ASP A 90 -18.09 2.84 6.01
N ASP A 91 -18.40 1.60 5.59
CA ASP A 91 -19.77 1.08 5.50
C ASP A 91 -20.09 0.07 6.62
N GLU A 92 -21.07 0.41 7.47
CA GLU A 92 -21.60 -0.48 8.51
C GLU A 92 -22.26 -1.75 7.95
N SER A 93 -22.71 -1.72 6.69
CA SER A 93 -23.52 -2.80 6.08
C SER A 93 -22.69 -3.95 5.52
N ALA A 94 -21.36 -3.81 5.46
CA ALA A 94 -20.46 -4.78 4.85
C ALA A 94 -20.18 -6.05 5.68
N GLY A 95 -20.92 -6.28 6.76
CA GLY A 95 -20.79 -7.49 7.58
C GLY A 95 -19.53 -7.54 8.43
N SER A 96 -18.83 -6.41 8.58
CA SER A 96 -17.67 -6.31 9.47
C SER A 96 -18.08 -6.13 10.92
N PRO A 97 -17.43 -6.82 11.87
CA PRO A 97 -17.77 -6.71 13.29
C PRO A 97 -17.36 -5.33 13.82
N GLY A 98 -18.33 -4.42 13.91
CA GLY A 98 -18.11 -3.04 14.35
C GLY A 98 -19.32 -2.15 14.09
N ALA A 99 -20.50 -2.51 14.63
CA ALA A 99 -21.71 -1.70 14.54
C ALA A 99 -21.52 -0.42 15.38
N GLY A 100 -21.39 0.74 14.72
CA GLY A 100 -21.05 2.00 15.40
C GLY A 100 -20.53 3.13 14.51
N GLY A 101 -20.89 3.20 13.23
CA GLY A 101 -20.70 4.36 12.33
C GLY A 101 -19.26 4.84 12.11
N GLU A 102 -18.29 4.13 12.64
CA GLU A 102 -16.89 4.50 12.71
C GLU A 102 -16.09 3.67 11.70
N ARG A 103 -15.16 4.32 10.98
CA ARG A 103 -14.27 3.68 10.01
C ARG A 103 -13.61 2.45 10.64
N THR A 104 -13.86 1.28 10.08
CA THR A 104 -13.16 0.06 10.48
C THR A 104 -11.88 -0.06 9.67
N VAL A 105 -10.73 0.14 10.30
CA VAL A 105 -9.43 -0.11 9.66
C VAL A 105 -9.06 -1.58 9.83
N TYR A 106 -8.90 -2.30 8.73
CA TYR A 106 -8.48 -3.70 8.72
C TYR A 106 -6.97 -3.84 8.81
N VAL A 107 -6.26 -3.07 7.99
CA VAL A 107 -4.81 -3.16 7.83
C VAL A 107 -4.21 -1.77 7.77
N ARG A 108 -3.11 -1.58 8.51
CA ARG A 108 -2.15 -0.50 8.27
C ARG A 108 -0.87 -1.11 7.75
N ALA A 109 -0.27 -0.51 6.74
CA ALA A 109 1.00 -1.01 6.23
C ALA A 109 1.91 0.12 5.77
N ALA A 110 3.21 -0.18 5.75
CA ALA A 110 4.24 0.62 5.11
C ALA A 110 5.09 -0.29 4.24
N THR A 111 5.44 0.17 3.05
CA THR A 111 6.35 -0.52 2.14
C THR A 111 7.51 0.39 1.79
N THR A 112 8.73 -0.04 2.12
CA THR A 112 9.94 0.62 1.61
C THR A 112 10.24 0.11 0.21
N CYS A 113 10.20 1.03 -0.75
CA CYS A 113 10.54 0.82 -2.14
C CYS A 113 11.93 1.41 -2.43
N VAL A 114 12.65 0.80 -3.36
CA VAL A 114 13.98 1.24 -3.81
C VAL A 114 13.96 1.35 -5.32
N ALA A 115 14.36 2.52 -5.84
CA ALA A 115 14.59 2.73 -7.25
C ALA A 115 15.76 1.84 -7.72
N TYR A 116 15.54 1.08 -8.77
CA TYR A 116 16.41 -0.04 -9.13
C TYR A 116 16.68 -0.06 -10.63
N ASP A 117 17.96 -0.15 -11.00
CA ASP A 117 18.37 -0.38 -12.37
C ASP A 117 18.32 -1.89 -12.64
N LEU A 118 17.35 -2.31 -13.46
CA LEU A 118 17.13 -3.71 -13.82
C LEU A 118 18.24 -4.27 -14.73
N ALA A 119 18.93 -3.43 -15.48
CA ALA A 119 20.02 -3.87 -16.36
C ALA A 119 21.30 -4.16 -15.57
N THR A 120 21.61 -3.31 -14.59
CA THR A 120 22.81 -3.49 -13.74
C THR A 120 22.56 -4.30 -12.48
N GLY A 121 21.30 -4.50 -12.10
CA GLY A 121 20.94 -5.23 -10.89
C GLY A 121 21.35 -4.48 -9.62
N SER A 122 21.17 -3.16 -9.58
CA SER A 122 21.62 -2.33 -8.46
C SER A 122 20.66 -1.18 -8.14
N ALA A 123 20.69 -0.72 -6.89
CA ALA A 123 19.94 0.46 -6.49
C ALA A 123 20.49 1.71 -7.20
N ARG A 124 19.59 2.57 -7.67
CA ARG A 124 19.93 3.85 -8.32
C ARG A 124 19.33 5.03 -7.56
N ARG A 125 19.88 6.23 -7.77
CA ARG A 125 19.27 7.44 -7.23
C ARG A 125 17.93 7.72 -7.93
N LEU A 126 17.00 8.27 -7.15
CA LEU A 126 15.78 8.88 -7.68
C LEU A 126 16.18 10.12 -8.51
N GLY A 127 15.63 10.23 -9.72
CA GLY A 127 15.76 11.42 -10.54
C GLY A 127 14.99 12.60 -9.94
N THR A 128 15.25 13.81 -10.45
CA THR A 128 14.58 15.04 -9.96
C THR A 128 13.06 14.96 -10.11
N VAL A 129 12.56 14.54 -11.29
CA VAL A 129 11.11 14.45 -11.53
C VAL A 129 10.46 13.34 -10.69
N GLU A 130 11.12 12.17 -10.57
CA GLU A 130 10.64 11.08 -9.69
C GLU A 130 10.47 11.58 -8.25
N ARG A 131 11.48 12.30 -7.75
CA ARG A 131 11.46 12.89 -6.41
C ARG A 131 10.33 13.90 -6.25
N GLU A 132 10.22 14.88 -7.14
CA GLU A 132 9.20 15.94 -7.04
C GLU A 132 7.79 15.35 -7.03
N VAL A 133 7.54 14.34 -7.86
CA VAL A 133 6.25 13.65 -7.94
C VAL A 133 5.96 12.86 -6.66
N LEU A 134 6.93 12.10 -6.15
CA LEU A 134 6.78 11.39 -4.87
C LEU A 134 6.55 12.36 -3.70
N GLU A 135 7.28 13.47 -3.68
CA GLU A 135 7.16 14.51 -2.65
C GLU A 135 5.79 15.21 -2.68
N SER A 136 5.13 15.28 -3.84
CA SER A 136 3.77 15.82 -3.96
C SER A 136 2.67 14.95 -3.33
N TRP A 137 2.98 13.68 -3.05
CA TRP A 137 2.08 12.72 -2.39
C TRP A 137 2.47 12.45 -0.93
N ILE A 138 3.37 13.26 -0.37
CA ILE A 138 3.78 13.10 1.03
C ILE A 138 2.64 13.46 1.97
N ASP A 139 2.39 12.58 2.94
CA ASP A 139 1.53 12.82 4.09
C ASP A 139 2.15 12.22 5.37
N GLU A 140 1.44 12.34 6.48
CA GLU A 140 1.88 11.90 7.81
C GLU A 140 2.29 10.42 7.84
N PRO A 141 3.24 10.04 8.71
CA PRO A 141 3.65 8.66 8.83
C PRO A 141 2.51 7.72 9.22
N VAL A 142 2.57 6.46 8.75
CA VAL A 142 1.57 5.44 9.11
C VAL A 142 1.45 5.32 10.63
N PRO A 143 0.22 5.45 11.20
CA PRO A 143 0.01 5.43 12.64
C PRO A 143 -0.02 3.99 13.18
N PHE A 144 1.14 3.33 13.15
CA PHE A 144 1.35 2.00 13.75
C PHE A 144 1.18 2.04 15.27
N ARG A 145 0.54 1.01 15.84
CA ARG A 145 0.43 0.81 17.30
C ARG A 145 1.79 0.54 17.93
N ARG A 146 2.71 -0.11 17.20
CA ARG A 146 4.08 -0.37 17.64
C ARG A 146 5.06 0.02 16.55
N ARG A 147 5.77 1.13 16.72
CA ARG A 147 6.94 1.43 15.88
C ARG A 147 8.15 0.65 16.38
N SER A 148 8.71 -0.23 15.56
CA SER A 148 10.06 -0.75 15.83
C SER A 148 11.04 0.41 15.69
N ARG A 149 11.80 0.71 16.75
CA ARG A 149 12.88 1.70 16.74
C ARG A 149 14.01 1.28 15.80
#